data_AF-A0A428RW23-F1
#
_entry.id   AF-A0A428RW23-F1
#
_cell.length_a   1.000
_cell.length_b   1.000
_cell.length_c   1.000
_cell.angle_alpha   90.00
_cell.angle_beta   90.00
_cell.angle_gamma   90.00
#
_symmetry.space_group_name_H-M   'P 1'
#
loop_
_entity.id
_entity.type
_entity.pdbx_description
1 polymer ?
#
loop_
_entity_poly.entity_id
_entity_poly.type
_entity_poly.pdbx_seq_one_letter_code
_entity_poly.pdbx_strand_id
1 'polypeptide(L)'
;MGDRLPGGAENDRGIGVVSFLTAVGSGSIVFLILIFLLTIPRNYLARVFKSKLYLAPPHERPERQCYGLVTTAKWLWNVRSEETIKRCRLNAYFFLRYLHILLAIFFPIAVVIPVLVPLNYIGGRGSQLNSDGGGNSTGGRPDHTAGLDTLAWGNVRPTSTHRYWAHLSMSVVSVAWVCFIFLHDMKRIKKLEHAERQYGKQCTEIRRDLKCIWKNNLILKKLRQQRHAATLDLRRRWQGENKRGRDRHRALKGTQRLVRAIKKSDAVYFIDLFMDADNLGIEIFGPEKTA
;
A
#
# COMPACT_ATOMS: atom_id res chain seq x y z
N MET A 1 -2.60 68.68 4.58
CA MET A 1 -3.33 67.66 3.80
C MET A 1 -2.27 66.78 3.16
N GLY A 2 -2.15 65.53 3.61
CA GLY A 2 -1.14 64.61 3.08
C GLY A 2 -1.71 63.84 1.89
N ASP A 3 -1.06 63.95 0.74
CA ASP A 3 -1.40 63.17 -0.45
C ASP A 3 -1.23 61.69 -0.13
N ARG A 4 -2.33 60.95 -0.16
CA ARG A 4 -2.29 59.49 -0.07
C ARG A 4 -1.70 58.99 -1.39
N LEU A 5 -0.48 58.47 -1.33
CA LEU A 5 0.12 57.74 -2.44
C LEU A 5 -0.87 56.64 -2.87
N PRO A 6 -1.27 56.57 -4.14
CA PRO A 6 -2.16 55.52 -4.62
C PRO A 6 -1.51 54.16 -4.37
N GLY A 7 -2.27 53.22 -3.81
CA GLY A 7 -1.79 51.86 -3.61
C GLY A 7 -1.47 51.20 -4.96
N GLY A 8 -0.53 50.26 -5.02
CA GLY A 8 -0.09 49.64 -6.29
C GLY A 8 -1.24 49.09 -7.16
N ALA A 9 -2.35 48.65 -6.55
CA ALA A 9 -3.55 48.20 -7.25
C ALA A 9 -4.36 49.32 -7.94
N GLU A 10 -4.15 50.59 -7.57
CA GLU A 10 -4.76 51.74 -8.24
C GLU A 10 -4.04 52.12 -9.54
N ASN A 11 -2.74 51.80 -9.64
CA ASN A 11 -1.94 52.00 -10.85
C ASN A 11 -2.28 51.00 -11.98
N ASP A 12 -2.83 49.84 -11.63
CA ASP A 12 -3.22 48.77 -12.58
C ASP A 12 -4.70 48.85 -13.00
N ARG A 13 -5.41 49.95 -12.68
CA ARG A 13 -6.80 50.12 -13.11
C ARG A 13 -6.90 50.32 -14.62
N GLY A 14 -7.91 49.74 -15.23
CA GLY A 14 -8.19 49.92 -16.65
C GLY A 14 -7.28 49.15 -17.60
N ILE A 15 -6.62 48.07 -17.15
CA ILE A 15 -5.88 47.18 -18.06
C ILE A 15 -6.82 46.72 -19.19
N GLY A 16 -6.40 46.91 -20.44
CA GLY A 16 -7.17 46.54 -21.62
C GLY A 16 -7.21 45.02 -21.84
N VAL A 17 -8.28 44.53 -22.47
CA VAL A 17 -8.47 43.11 -22.82
C VAL A 17 -7.30 42.58 -23.68
N VAL A 18 -6.72 43.45 -24.51
CA VAL A 18 -5.56 43.13 -25.37
C VAL A 18 -4.32 42.79 -24.54
N SER A 19 -4.01 43.56 -23.50
CA SER A 19 -2.85 43.29 -22.62
C SER A 19 -3.02 41.97 -21.86
N PHE A 20 -4.24 41.69 -21.39
CA PHE A 20 -4.57 40.40 -20.76
C PHE A 20 -4.40 39.24 -21.73
N LEU A 21 -4.96 39.32 -22.94
CA LEU A 21 -4.81 38.27 -23.95
C LEU A 21 -3.36 38.07 -24.37
N THR A 22 -2.57 39.15 -24.42
CA THR A 22 -1.14 39.10 -24.72
C THR A 22 -0.37 38.37 -23.62
N ALA A 23 -0.69 38.62 -22.34
CA ALA A 23 -0.09 37.91 -21.22
C ALA A 23 -0.47 36.41 -21.21
N VAL A 24 -1.75 36.08 -21.42
CA VAL A 24 -2.22 34.68 -21.52
C VAL A 24 -1.59 33.98 -22.72
N GLY A 25 -1.52 34.65 -23.87
CA GLY A 25 -0.94 34.12 -25.10
C GLY A 25 0.55 33.83 -24.96
N SER A 26 1.33 34.82 -24.50
CA SER A 26 2.77 34.66 -24.26
C SER A 26 3.09 33.56 -23.24
N GLY A 27 2.37 33.51 -22.12
CA GLY A 27 2.51 32.44 -21.12
C GLY A 27 2.17 31.06 -21.69
N SER A 28 1.11 30.97 -22.50
CA SER A 28 0.72 29.71 -23.15
C SER A 28 1.78 29.22 -24.15
N ILE A 29 2.39 30.13 -24.91
CA ILE A 29 3.48 29.80 -25.85
C ILE A 29 4.68 29.23 -25.08
N VAL A 30 5.11 29.90 -24.01
CA VAL A 30 6.23 29.43 -23.16
C VAL A 30 5.91 28.06 -22.55
N PHE A 31 4.68 27.85 -22.08
CA PHE A 31 4.23 26.56 -21.57
C PHE A 31 4.33 25.45 -22.63
N LEU A 32 3.86 25.71 -23.86
CA LEU A 32 3.94 24.74 -24.96
C LEU A 32 5.39 24.43 -25.35
N ILE A 33 6.26 25.44 -25.39
CA ILE A 33 7.70 25.24 -25.63
C ILE A 33 8.30 24.33 -24.55
N LEU A 34 7.98 24.57 -23.28
CA LEU A 34 8.47 23.75 -22.17
C LEU A 34 7.96 22.31 -22.26
N ILE A 35 6.68 22.10 -22.59
CA ILE A 35 6.11 20.76 -22.79
C ILE A 35 6.79 20.03 -23.95
N PHE A 36 7.06 20.75 -25.04
CA PHE A 36 7.73 20.19 -26.22
C PHE A 36 9.18 19.82 -25.91
N LEU A 37 9.90 20.73 -25.25
CA LEU A 37 11.27 20.52 -24.78
C LEU A 37 11.36 19.36 -23.76
N LEU A 38 10.31 19.10 -22.98
CA LEU A 38 10.27 17.96 -22.08
C LEU A 38 9.94 16.65 -22.82
N THR A 39 9.10 16.72 -23.87
CA THR A 39 8.56 15.50 -24.50
C THR A 39 9.46 14.93 -25.60
N ILE A 40 10.18 15.75 -26.37
CA ILE A 40 11.12 15.24 -27.38
C ILE A 40 12.26 14.45 -26.75
N PRO A 41 13.01 14.98 -25.76
CA PRO A 41 14.12 14.27 -25.15
C PRO A 41 13.64 13.06 -24.34
N ARG A 42 12.39 13.05 -23.87
CA ARG A 42 11.78 11.87 -23.24
C ARG A 42 11.74 10.66 -24.19
N ASN A 43 11.63 10.88 -25.51
CA ASN A 43 11.68 9.80 -26.49
C ASN A 43 13.14 9.29 -26.69
N TYR A 44 14.13 10.19 -26.65
CA TYR A 44 15.55 9.85 -26.81
C TYR A 44 16.16 9.22 -25.54
N LEU A 45 15.83 9.75 -24.36
CA LEU A 45 16.31 9.31 -23.04
C LEU A 45 15.37 8.30 -22.38
N ALA A 46 14.79 7.39 -23.18
CA ALA A 46 13.86 6.37 -22.68
C ALA A 46 14.47 5.51 -21.55
N ARG A 47 15.81 5.37 -21.51
CA ARG A 47 16.54 4.62 -20.46
C ARG A 47 16.45 5.29 -19.08
N VAL A 48 16.46 6.62 -18.99
CA VAL A 48 16.36 7.35 -17.72
C VAL A 48 14.90 7.47 -17.27
N PHE A 49 14.01 7.82 -18.20
CA PHE A 49 12.59 8.03 -17.89
C PHE A 49 11.77 6.73 -17.75
N LYS A 50 12.20 5.60 -18.34
CA LYS A 50 11.54 4.28 -18.21
C LYS A 50 12.41 3.27 -17.45
N SER A 51 13.08 3.71 -16.39
CA SER A 51 13.93 2.84 -15.55
C SER A 51 13.19 1.60 -15.04
N LYS A 52 11.89 1.72 -14.73
CA LYS A 52 11.06 0.60 -14.23
C LYS A 52 10.56 -0.38 -15.29
N LEU A 53 10.64 -0.04 -16.58
CA LEU A 53 10.25 -0.94 -17.67
C LEU A 53 11.39 -1.91 -18.03
N TYR A 54 12.63 -1.55 -17.72
CA TYR A 54 13.82 -2.34 -18.07
C TYR A 54 14.12 -3.46 -17.06
N LEU A 55 13.71 -3.31 -15.79
CA LEU A 55 13.82 -4.35 -14.76
C LEU A 55 12.69 -5.40 -14.81
N ALA A 56 11.64 -5.19 -15.61
CA ALA A 56 10.54 -6.13 -15.73
C ALA A 56 10.87 -7.26 -16.74
N PRO A 57 10.67 -8.54 -16.38
CA PRO A 57 10.93 -9.67 -17.25
C PRO A 57 10.07 -9.61 -18.52
N PRO A 58 10.55 -10.17 -19.66
CA PRO A 58 9.98 -9.92 -21.00
C PRO A 58 8.48 -10.20 -21.18
N HIS A 59 7.90 -11.09 -20.37
CA HIS A 59 6.51 -11.53 -20.47
C HIS A 59 5.50 -10.60 -19.78
N GLU A 60 5.95 -9.63 -18.99
CA GLU A 60 5.08 -8.62 -18.34
C GLU A 60 5.25 -7.21 -18.91
N ARG A 61 6.02 -7.07 -19.99
CA ARG A 61 6.31 -5.76 -20.58
C ARG A 61 5.04 -5.26 -21.29
N PRO A 62 4.42 -4.16 -20.84
CA PRO A 62 3.32 -3.55 -21.58
C PRO A 62 3.81 -3.15 -22.99
N GLU A 63 2.92 -3.32 -23.96
CA GLU A 63 3.17 -3.02 -25.37
C GLU A 63 3.68 -1.58 -25.56
N ARG A 64 4.62 -1.41 -26.50
CA ARG A 64 5.38 -0.18 -26.70
C ARG A 64 4.45 0.94 -27.20
N GLN A 65 3.93 1.76 -26.30
CA GLN A 65 2.98 2.82 -26.63
C GLN A 65 3.61 3.92 -27.51
N CYS A 66 2.98 4.21 -28.64
CA CYS A 66 3.39 5.19 -29.63
C CYS A 66 3.33 6.65 -29.13
N TYR A 67 4.35 7.42 -29.53
CA TYR A 67 4.82 8.68 -28.96
C TYR A 67 4.18 9.94 -29.57
N GLY A 68 2.85 10.01 -29.65
CA GLY A 68 2.15 11.27 -29.94
C GLY A 68 1.78 12.02 -28.66
N LEU A 69 1.86 13.36 -28.64
CA LEU A 69 1.35 14.15 -27.50
C LEU A 69 -0.14 13.88 -27.28
N VAL A 70 -0.92 13.87 -28.36
CA VAL A 70 -2.36 13.62 -28.34
C VAL A 70 -2.67 12.17 -27.97
N THR A 71 -1.89 11.20 -28.47
CA THR A 71 -2.08 9.78 -28.10
C THR A 71 -1.71 9.54 -26.64
N THR A 72 -0.68 10.21 -26.12
CA THR A 72 -0.27 10.16 -24.71
C THR A 72 -1.33 10.80 -23.81
N ALA A 73 -1.88 11.96 -24.20
CA ALA A 73 -2.95 12.63 -23.46
C ALA A 73 -4.25 11.80 -23.47
N LYS A 74 -4.65 11.27 -24.63
CA LYS A 74 -5.81 10.39 -24.78
C LYS A 74 -5.64 9.10 -23.98
N TRP A 75 -4.46 8.50 -24.02
CA TRP A 75 -4.13 7.34 -23.21
C TRP A 75 -4.19 7.65 -21.70
N LEU A 76 -3.60 8.77 -21.27
CA LEU A 76 -3.65 9.21 -19.87
C LEU A 76 -5.08 9.46 -19.39
N TRP A 77 -5.94 9.97 -20.27
CA TRP A 77 -7.36 10.14 -19.98
C TRP A 77 -8.09 8.80 -19.86
N ASN A 78 -7.84 7.87 -20.79
CA ASN A 78 -8.56 6.58 -20.86
C ASN A 78 -8.10 5.57 -19.79
N VAL A 79 -6.83 5.60 -19.37
CA VAL A 79 -6.29 4.70 -18.33
C VAL A 79 -6.84 4.98 -16.93
N ARG A 80 -7.47 6.15 -16.73
CA ARG A 80 -7.83 6.67 -15.41
C ARG A 80 -8.84 5.83 -14.62
N SER A 81 -9.61 4.92 -15.25
CA SER A 81 -10.76 4.31 -14.58
C SER A 81 -10.51 2.98 -13.85
N GLU A 82 -9.70 2.01 -14.31
CA GLU A 82 -9.55 0.74 -13.57
C GLU A 82 -8.13 0.16 -13.52
N GLU A 83 -7.29 0.42 -14.53
CA GLU A 83 -5.95 -0.17 -14.61
C GLU A 83 -4.90 0.61 -13.80
N THR A 84 -5.09 1.92 -13.62
CA THR A 84 -4.20 2.76 -12.78
C THR A 84 -4.13 2.26 -11.34
N ILE A 85 -5.24 1.72 -10.82
CA ILE A 85 -5.34 1.21 -9.43
C ILE A 85 -4.49 -0.05 -9.22
N LYS A 86 -4.38 -0.90 -10.25
CA LYS A 86 -3.60 -2.15 -10.17
C LYS A 86 -2.10 -1.94 -10.37
N ARG A 87 -1.68 -0.89 -11.08
CA ARG A 87 -0.27 -0.67 -11.47
C ARG A 87 0.45 0.45 -10.70
N CYS A 88 -0.26 1.45 -10.17
CA CYS A 88 0.36 2.57 -9.46
C CYS A 88 0.52 2.30 -7.96
N ARG A 89 1.62 2.82 -7.38
CA ARG A 89 1.81 2.85 -5.92
C ARG A 89 0.66 3.64 -5.28
N LEU A 90 0.20 3.20 -4.11
CA LEU A 90 -0.88 3.83 -3.33
C LEU A 90 -0.75 5.37 -3.21
N ASN A 91 0.47 5.89 -3.04
CA ASN A 91 0.73 7.33 -2.95
C ASN A 91 0.42 8.10 -4.26
N ALA A 92 0.73 7.53 -5.42
CA ALA A 92 0.44 8.16 -6.70
C ALA A 92 -1.09 8.20 -6.96
N TYR A 93 -1.82 7.19 -6.51
CA TYR A 93 -3.28 7.18 -6.56
C TYR A 93 -3.88 8.33 -5.74
N PHE A 94 -3.39 8.56 -4.51
CA PHE A 94 -3.86 9.69 -3.69
C PHE A 94 -3.52 11.04 -4.31
N PHE A 95 -2.35 11.18 -4.93
CA PHE A 95 -1.97 12.41 -5.63
C PHE A 95 -2.87 12.69 -6.85
N LEU A 96 -3.15 11.68 -7.69
CA LEU A 96 -4.07 11.82 -8.83
C LEU A 96 -5.49 12.16 -8.36
N ARG A 97 -5.94 11.55 -7.27
CA ARG A 97 -7.24 11.87 -6.66
C ARG A 97 -7.29 13.33 -6.21
N TYR A 98 -6.24 13.82 -5.56
CA TYR A 98 -6.14 15.21 -5.13
C TYR A 98 -6.22 16.19 -6.32
N LEU A 99 -5.46 15.95 -7.38
CA LEU A 99 -5.53 16.77 -8.60
C LEU A 99 -6.92 16.74 -9.25
N HIS A 100 -7.58 15.59 -9.24
CA HIS A 100 -8.92 15.47 -9.79
C HIS A 100 -9.96 16.29 -9.00
N ILE A 101 -9.88 16.26 -7.68
CA ILE A 101 -10.75 17.08 -6.81
C ILE A 101 -10.48 18.56 -7.03
N LEU A 102 -9.21 18.93 -7.11
CA LEU A 102 -8.79 20.31 -7.39
C LEU A 102 -9.34 20.79 -8.75
N LEU A 103 -9.32 19.96 -9.78
CA LEU A 103 -9.95 20.29 -11.05
C LEU A 103 -11.49 20.37 -10.94
N ALA A 104 -12.10 19.49 -10.16
CA ALA A 104 -13.56 19.45 -9.98
C ALA A 104 -14.11 20.64 -9.18
N ILE A 105 -13.33 21.24 -8.26
CA ILE A 105 -13.72 22.48 -7.57
C ILE A 105 -13.61 23.73 -8.45
N PHE A 106 -12.80 23.70 -9.52
CA PHE A 106 -12.75 24.79 -10.51
C PHE A 106 -13.90 24.75 -11.53
N PHE A 107 -14.59 23.62 -11.63
CA PHE A 107 -15.74 23.45 -12.52
C PHE A 107 -16.86 24.52 -12.34
N PRO A 108 -17.36 24.83 -11.13
CA PRO A 108 -18.39 25.86 -10.96
C PRO A 108 -17.92 27.22 -11.46
N ILE A 109 -16.65 27.57 -11.23
CA ILE A 109 -16.08 28.83 -11.71
C ILE A 109 -16.10 28.89 -13.24
N ALA A 110 -15.73 27.78 -13.91
CA ALA A 110 -15.77 27.70 -15.38
C ALA A 110 -17.19 27.86 -15.97
N VAL A 111 -18.22 27.42 -15.25
CA VAL A 111 -19.64 27.56 -15.65
C VAL A 111 -20.16 28.97 -15.34
N VAL A 112 -19.71 29.57 -14.24
CA VAL A 112 -20.15 30.89 -13.77
C VAL A 112 -19.60 32.01 -14.66
N ILE A 113 -18.33 31.95 -15.09
CA ILE A 113 -17.69 32.98 -15.94
C ILE A 113 -18.51 33.36 -17.19
N PRO A 114 -18.94 32.44 -18.07
CA PRO A 114 -19.67 32.78 -19.29
C PRO A 114 -21.07 33.37 -19.02
N VAL A 115 -21.64 33.16 -17.83
CA VAL A 115 -22.92 33.75 -17.43
C VAL A 115 -22.73 35.15 -16.84
N LEU A 116 -21.69 35.34 -16.01
CA LEU A 116 -21.42 36.61 -15.34
C LEU A 116 -20.83 37.68 -16.28
N VAL A 117 -20.03 37.27 -17.27
CA VAL A 117 -19.40 38.21 -18.22
C VAL A 117 -20.43 39.03 -19.02
N PRO A 118 -21.43 38.41 -19.70
CA PRO A 118 -22.47 39.17 -20.40
C PRO A 118 -23.36 39.97 -19.45
N LEU A 119 -23.67 39.41 -18.27
CA LEU A 119 -24.53 40.05 -17.27
C LEU A 119 -23.92 41.34 -16.70
N ASN A 120 -22.58 41.39 -16.57
CA ASN A 120 -21.84 42.57 -16.14
C ASN A 120 -21.62 43.59 -17.27
N TYR A 121 -21.49 43.12 -18.51
CA TYR A 121 -21.26 43.98 -19.67
C TYR A 121 -22.51 44.77 -20.10
N ILE A 122 -23.69 44.11 -20.13
CA ILE A 122 -24.91 44.72 -20.68
C ILE A 122 -25.48 45.75 -19.69
N GLY A 123 -25.43 47.05 -20.01
CA GLY A 123 -26.03 48.11 -19.18
C GLY A 123 -25.22 48.50 -17.94
N GLY A 124 -23.91 48.26 -17.96
CA GLY A 124 -22.97 48.73 -16.95
C GLY A 124 -22.64 50.24 -17.04
N ARG A 125 -21.85 50.75 -16.09
CA ARG A 125 -21.36 52.13 -16.06
C ARG A 125 -20.41 52.44 -17.23
N GLY A 126 -19.52 51.51 -17.56
CA GLY A 126 -18.60 51.61 -18.69
C GLY A 126 -18.81 50.52 -19.74
N SER A 127 -18.59 50.90 -21.01
CA SER A 127 -18.76 50.04 -22.18
C SER A 127 -17.49 49.88 -23.03
N GLN A 128 -16.38 50.50 -22.62
CA GLN A 128 -15.13 50.47 -23.37
C GLN A 128 -14.21 49.35 -22.87
N LEU A 129 -14.01 48.32 -23.70
CA LEU A 129 -13.18 47.13 -23.41
C LEU A 129 -11.70 47.33 -23.77
N ASN A 130 -11.42 48.23 -24.71
CA ASN A 130 -10.08 48.55 -25.18
C ASN A 130 -9.68 49.89 -24.58
N SER A 131 -8.85 49.83 -23.55
CA SER A 131 -8.05 50.97 -23.12
C SER A 131 -6.67 50.74 -23.69
N ASP A 132 -6.29 51.54 -24.69
CA ASP A 132 -4.91 51.61 -25.13
C ASP A 132 -4.11 52.05 -23.90
N GLY A 133 -3.16 51.23 -23.45
CA GLY A 133 -2.33 51.50 -22.27
C GLY A 133 -1.46 52.77 -22.35
N GLY A 134 -1.74 53.66 -23.31
CA GLY A 134 -1.16 54.99 -23.48
C GLY A 134 -2.18 56.13 -23.53
N GLY A 135 -3.45 55.90 -23.16
CA GLY A 135 -4.46 56.95 -23.10
C GLY A 135 -4.26 57.86 -21.89
N ASN A 136 -3.63 59.03 -22.12
CA ASN A 136 -3.64 60.18 -21.23
C ASN A 136 -4.93 60.25 -20.41
N SER A 137 -4.76 60.30 -19.09
CA SER A 137 -5.76 60.63 -18.08
C SER A 137 -6.52 61.90 -18.47
N THR A 138 -7.49 61.79 -19.37
CA THR A 138 -8.41 62.88 -19.70
C THR A 138 -9.48 62.87 -18.62
N GLY A 139 -9.11 63.50 -17.50
CA GLY A 139 -10.02 63.87 -16.42
C GLY A 139 -10.56 62.67 -15.65
N GLY A 140 -10.02 62.43 -14.46
CA GLY A 140 -10.56 61.48 -13.48
C GLY A 140 -12.02 61.81 -13.15
N ARG A 141 -12.94 61.26 -13.94
CA ARG A 141 -14.34 61.14 -13.57
C ARG A 141 -14.43 59.81 -12.80
N PRO A 142 -14.86 59.81 -11.53
CA PRO A 142 -14.85 58.61 -10.67
C PRO A 142 -15.80 57.48 -11.12
N ASP A 143 -16.44 57.61 -12.28
CA ASP A 143 -17.52 56.74 -12.76
C ASP A 143 -17.21 56.06 -14.11
N HIS A 144 -16.02 56.29 -14.69
CA HIS A 144 -15.58 55.62 -15.91
C HIS A 144 -14.77 54.36 -15.61
N THR A 145 -15.46 53.22 -15.49
CA THR A 145 -14.82 51.89 -15.55
C THR A 145 -14.40 51.58 -16.98
N ALA A 146 -13.13 51.28 -17.23
CA ALA A 146 -12.59 50.99 -18.55
C ALA A 146 -11.80 49.66 -18.55
N GLY A 147 -11.56 49.07 -19.72
CA GLY A 147 -10.78 47.83 -19.83
C GLY A 147 -11.47 46.61 -19.21
N LEU A 148 -10.70 45.70 -18.60
CA LEU A 148 -11.21 44.50 -17.90
C LEU A 148 -12.15 44.84 -16.73
N ASP A 149 -12.04 46.04 -16.15
CA ASP A 149 -12.88 46.46 -15.03
C ASP A 149 -14.36 46.58 -15.41
N THR A 150 -14.66 46.67 -16.72
CA THR A 150 -16.03 46.61 -17.25
C THR A 150 -16.67 45.22 -17.15
N LEU A 151 -15.88 44.16 -17.02
CA LEU A 151 -16.36 42.77 -16.85
C LEU A 151 -16.52 42.40 -15.37
N ALA A 152 -15.97 43.22 -14.47
CA ALA A 152 -16.00 43.00 -13.04
C ALA A 152 -17.34 43.44 -12.42
N TRP A 153 -17.59 42.99 -11.17
CA TRP A 153 -18.76 43.37 -10.37
C TRP A 153 -18.97 44.89 -10.34
N GLY A 154 -17.89 45.68 -10.28
CA GLY A 154 -17.91 47.14 -10.17
C GLY A 154 -18.68 47.88 -11.28
N ASN A 155 -18.92 47.23 -12.42
CA ASN A 155 -19.61 47.84 -13.55
C ASN A 155 -21.16 47.91 -13.38
N VAL A 156 -21.76 47.32 -12.35
CA VAL A 156 -23.22 47.27 -12.18
C VAL A 156 -23.79 48.63 -11.74
N ARG A 157 -24.67 49.24 -12.57
CA ARG A 157 -25.35 50.51 -12.27
C ARG A 157 -26.25 50.43 -11.04
N PRO A 158 -26.39 51.51 -10.25
CA PRO A 158 -27.21 51.53 -9.04
C PRO A 158 -28.72 51.47 -9.34
N THR A 159 -29.12 51.68 -10.60
CA THR A 159 -30.50 51.53 -11.07
C THR A 159 -30.88 50.07 -11.37
N SER A 160 -29.91 49.15 -11.43
CA SER A 160 -30.10 47.73 -11.81
C SER A 160 -29.68 46.77 -10.69
N THR A 161 -30.06 47.08 -9.45
CA THR A 161 -29.66 46.34 -8.23
C THR A 161 -30.10 44.87 -8.22
N HIS A 162 -31.14 44.49 -8.98
CA HIS A 162 -31.60 43.10 -9.09
C HIS A 162 -30.50 42.14 -9.58
N ARG A 163 -29.50 42.64 -10.31
CA ARG A 163 -28.38 41.84 -10.84
C ARG A 163 -27.46 41.29 -9.75
N TYR A 164 -27.40 41.93 -8.58
CA TYR A 164 -26.62 41.42 -7.46
C TYR A 164 -27.19 40.11 -6.90
N TRP A 165 -28.50 39.87 -7.04
CA TRP A 165 -29.11 38.59 -6.67
C TRP A 165 -28.61 37.44 -7.54
N ALA A 166 -28.32 37.69 -8.82
CA ALA A 166 -27.73 36.69 -9.70
C ALA A 166 -26.31 36.30 -9.26
N HIS A 167 -25.48 37.30 -8.91
CA HIS A 167 -24.15 37.07 -8.34
C HIS A 167 -24.19 36.30 -7.02
N LEU A 168 -25.11 36.69 -6.12
CA LEU A 168 -25.31 36.03 -4.84
C LEU A 168 -25.73 34.56 -5.01
N SER A 169 -26.74 34.31 -5.86
CA SER A 169 -27.23 32.96 -6.14
C SER A 169 -26.13 32.07 -6.74
N MET A 170 -25.39 32.56 -7.73
CA MET A 170 -24.30 31.79 -8.36
C MET A 170 -23.15 31.50 -7.38
N SER A 171 -22.87 32.43 -6.47
CA SER A 171 -21.88 32.22 -5.41
C SER A 171 -22.32 31.15 -4.42
N VAL A 172 -23.58 31.18 -3.98
CA VAL A 172 -24.14 30.17 -3.07
C VAL A 172 -24.12 28.78 -3.71
N VAL A 173 -24.53 28.65 -4.97
CA VAL A 173 -24.48 27.38 -5.71
C VAL A 173 -23.05 26.87 -5.86
N SER A 174 -22.09 27.75 -6.17
CA SER A 174 -20.67 27.39 -6.30
C SER A 174 -20.08 26.90 -4.97
N VAL A 175 -20.38 27.58 -3.86
CA VAL A 175 -19.95 27.15 -2.51
C VAL A 175 -20.59 25.82 -2.15
N ALA A 176 -21.90 25.65 -2.37
CA ALA A 176 -22.60 24.39 -2.12
C ALA A 176 -21.99 23.23 -2.94
N TRP A 177 -21.63 23.46 -4.20
CA TRP A 177 -20.96 22.48 -5.05
C TRP A 177 -19.58 22.07 -4.51
N VAL A 178 -18.76 23.04 -4.12
CA VAL A 178 -17.44 22.78 -3.53
C VAL A 178 -17.60 21.98 -2.23
N CYS A 179 -18.51 22.40 -1.34
CA CYS A 179 -18.83 21.65 -0.13
C CYS A 179 -19.30 20.22 -0.44
N PHE A 180 -20.14 20.02 -1.45
CA PHE A 180 -20.58 18.70 -1.87
C PHE A 180 -19.42 17.79 -2.30
N ILE A 181 -18.49 18.30 -3.12
CA ILE A 181 -17.30 17.55 -3.54
C ILE A 181 -16.44 17.16 -2.33
N PHE A 182 -16.17 18.10 -1.43
CA PHE A 182 -15.38 17.84 -0.23
C PHE A 182 -16.02 16.79 0.68
N LEU A 183 -17.33 16.90 0.93
CA LEU A 183 -18.05 15.93 1.75
C LEU A 183 -18.05 14.53 1.11
N HIS A 184 -18.23 14.47 -0.21
CA HIS A 184 -18.21 13.23 -0.94
C HIS A 184 -16.82 12.57 -0.93
N ASP A 185 -15.75 13.37 -1.05
CA ASP A 185 -14.39 12.85 -0.94
C ASP A 185 -14.06 12.36 0.47
N MET A 186 -14.42 13.12 1.51
CA MET A 186 -14.28 12.69 2.91
C MET A 186 -15.01 11.36 3.19
N LYS A 187 -16.23 11.19 2.67
CA LYS A 187 -16.97 9.92 2.78
C LYS A 187 -16.24 8.76 2.10
N ARG A 188 -15.67 8.99 0.90
CA ARG A 188 -14.87 7.97 0.19
C ARG A 188 -13.61 7.60 0.96
N ILE A 189 -12.91 8.57 1.52
CA ILE A 189 -11.71 8.34 2.34
C ILE A 189 -12.05 7.51 3.57
N LYS A 190 -13.10 7.88 4.32
CA LYS A 190 -13.55 7.10 5.48
C LYS A 190 -13.86 5.65 5.10
N LYS A 191 -14.54 5.43 3.96
CA LYS A 191 -14.84 4.08 3.45
C LYS A 191 -13.57 3.28 3.15
N LEU A 192 -12.57 3.90 2.52
CA LEU A 192 -11.27 3.27 2.25
C LEU A 192 -10.54 2.94 3.56
N GLU A 193 -10.55 3.86 4.51
CA GLU A 193 -9.91 3.68 5.81
C GLU A 193 -10.56 2.55 6.62
N HIS A 194 -11.90 2.47 6.63
CA HIS A 194 -12.61 1.37 7.28
C HIS A 194 -12.27 0.01 6.64
N ALA A 195 -12.20 -0.04 5.31
CA ALA A 195 -11.79 -1.24 4.60
C ALA A 195 -10.33 -1.64 4.95
N GLU A 196 -9.40 -0.68 4.92
CA GLU A 196 -8.00 -0.91 5.27
C GLU A 196 -7.84 -1.40 6.71
N ARG A 197 -8.55 -0.77 7.65
CA ARG A 197 -8.57 -1.21 9.06
C ARG A 197 -9.08 -2.64 9.21
N GLN A 198 -10.08 -3.05 8.43
CA GLN A 198 -10.60 -4.41 8.45
C GLN A 198 -9.57 -5.42 7.92
N TYR A 199 -8.97 -5.14 6.77
CA TYR A 199 -7.89 -5.98 6.22
C TYR A 199 -6.67 -6.06 7.15
N GLY A 200 -6.29 -4.93 7.78
CA GLY A 200 -5.21 -4.88 8.75
C GLY A 200 -5.46 -5.79 9.96
N LYS A 201 -6.68 -5.77 10.51
CA LYS A 201 -7.08 -6.68 11.60
C LYS A 201 -6.93 -8.15 11.18
N GLN A 202 -7.44 -8.52 10.00
CA GLN A 202 -7.38 -9.89 9.51
C GLN A 202 -5.93 -10.37 9.29
N CYS A 203 -5.06 -9.52 8.73
CA CYS A 203 -3.63 -9.82 8.61
C CYS A 203 -2.95 -10.01 9.97
N THR A 204 -3.29 -9.20 10.98
CA THR A 204 -2.73 -9.37 12.33
C THR A 204 -3.17 -10.66 12.99
N GLU A 205 -4.40 -11.09 12.74
CA GLU A 205 -4.96 -12.35 13.22
C GLU A 205 -4.27 -13.55 12.56
N ILE A 206 -4.20 -13.58 11.22
CA ILE A 206 -3.46 -14.62 10.47
C ILE A 206 -2.00 -14.70 10.92
N ARG A 207 -1.33 -13.56 11.15
CA ARG A 207 0.05 -13.53 11.65
C ARG A 207 0.17 -14.13 13.04
N ARG A 208 -0.84 -13.93 13.91
CA ARG A 208 -0.89 -14.52 15.25
C ARG A 208 -1.06 -16.03 15.18
N ASP A 209 -1.96 -16.51 14.33
CA ASP A 209 -2.21 -17.94 14.12
C ASP A 209 -0.99 -18.64 13.54
N LEU A 210 -0.32 -18.03 12.57
CA LEU A 210 0.91 -18.56 11.99
C LEU A 210 2.02 -18.66 13.04
N LYS A 211 2.14 -17.68 13.95
CA LYS A 211 3.08 -17.75 15.08
C LYS A 211 2.74 -18.91 16.03
N CYS A 212 1.46 -19.16 16.31
CA CYS A 212 1.03 -20.30 17.13
C CYS A 212 1.34 -21.63 16.44
N ILE A 213 1.03 -21.79 15.15
CA ILE A 213 1.35 -23.00 14.37
C ILE A 213 2.84 -23.26 14.37
N TRP A 214 3.66 -22.22 14.16
CA TRP A 214 5.11 -22.36 14.15
C TRP A 214 5.66 -22.78 15.52
N LYS A 215 5.18 -22.17 16.61
CA LYS A 215 5.54 -22.58 17.98
C LYS A 215 5.16 -24.04 18.25
N ASN A 216 3.96 -24.46 17.85
CA ASN A 216 3.50 -25.84 18.04
C ASN A 216 4.34 -26.84 17.23
N ASN A 217 4.70 -26.51 15.99
CA ASN A 217 5.58 -27.35 15.16
C ASN A 217 6.98 -27.46 15.77
N LEU A 218 7.51 -26.36 16.32
CA LEU A 218 8.81 -26.36 17.01
C LEU A 218 8.79 -27.25 18.26
N ILE A 219 7.72 -27.18 19.06
CA ILE A 219 7.53 -28.05 20.23
C ILE A 219 7.44 -29.52 19.78
N LEU A 220 6.66 -29.80 18.73
CA LEU A 220 6.55 -31.15 18.17
C LEU A 220 7.90 -31.70 17.68
N LYS A 221 8.75 -30.85 17.05
CA LYS A 221 10.11 -31.25 16.67
C LYS A 221 10.97 -31.60 17.88
N LYS A 222 10.93 -30.79 18.95
CA LYS A 222 11.64 -31.07 20.20
C LYS A 222 11.16 -32.38 20.85
N LEU A 223 9.85 -32.61 20.89
CA LEU A 223 9.27 -33.85 21.44
C LEU A 223 9.67 -35.09 20.63
N ARG A 224 9.68 -35.02 19.29
CA ARG A 224 10.18 -36.11 18.44
C ARG A 224 11.65 -36.39 18.70
N GLN A 225 12.47 -35.35 18.83
CA GLN A 225 13.90 -35.50 19.10
C GLN A 225 14.15 -36.14 20.48
N GLN A 226 13.40 -35.76 21.51
CA GLN A 226 13.47 -36.42 22.82
C GLN A 226 13.00 -37.88 22.75
N ARG A 227 11.91 -38.18 22.04
CA ARG A 227 11.43 -39.55 21.86
C ARG A 227 12.48 -40.44 21.20
N HIS A 228 13.17 -39.95 20.16
CA HIS A 228 14.26 -40.67 19.50
C HIS A 228 15.46 -40.89 20.43
N ALA A 229 15.84 -39.90 21.24
CA ALA A 229 16.91 -40.05 22.22
C ALA A 229 16.57 -41.13 23.28
N ALA A 230 15.34 -41.11 23.81
CA ALA A 230 14.87 -42.10 24.78
C ALA A 230 14.80 -43.52 24.19
N THR A 231 14.38 -43.67 22.92
CA THR A 231 14.37 -44.99 22.26
C THR A 231 15.79 -45.52 22.03
N LEU A 232 16.74 -44.67 21.69
CA LEU A 232 18.15 -45.08 21.54
C LEU A 232 18.78 -45.47 22.88
N ASP A 233 18.44 -44.79 23.98
CA ASP A 233 18.91 -45.18 25.31
C ASP A 233 18.34 -46.53 25.75
N LEU A 234 17.02 -46.74 25.58
CA LEU A 234 16.38 -48.03 25.84
C LEU A 234 17.00 -49.15 25.00
N ARG A 235 17.29 -48.89 23.72
CA ARG A 235 17.94 -49.88 22.83
C ARG A 235 19.37 -50.21 23.30
N ARG A 236 20.13 -49.20 23.75
CA ARG A 236 21.46 -49.40 24.32
C ARG A 236 21.42 -50.21 25.63
N ARG A 237 20.48 -49.91 26.52
CA ARG A 237 20.26 -50.69 27.75
C ARG A 237 19.91 -52.14 27.44
N TRP A 238 18.97 -52.37 26.52
CA TRP A 238 18.59 -53.71 26.07
C TRP A 238 19.75 -54.49 25.44
N GLN A 239 20.57 -53.84 24.61
CA GLN A 239 21.77 -54.47 24.06
C GLN A 239 22.79 -54.81 25.16
N GLY A 240 22.94 -53.92 26.15
CA GLY A 240 23.79 -54.15 27.32
C GLY A 240 23.34 -55.34 28.15
N GLU A 241 22.03 -55.45 28.46
CA GLU A 241 21.46 -56.59 29.17
C GLU A 241 21.57 -57.90 28.38
N ASN A 242 21.29 -57.88 27.08
CA ASN A 242 21.39 -59.08 26.24
C ASN A 242 22.85 -59.56 26.10
N LYS A 243 23.82 -58.63 26.11
CA LYS A 243 25.25 -58.98 26.18
C LYS A 243 25.58 -59.61 27.54
N ARG A 244 25.12 -59.00 28.64
CA ARG A 244 25.27 -59.51 30.01
C ARG A 244 24.65 -60.90 30.20
N GLY A 245 23.49 -61.16 29.60
CA GLY A 245 22.82 -62.47 29.60
C GLY A 245 23.58 -63.53 28.81
N ARG A 246 24.14 -63.17 27.64
CA ARG A 246 25.02 -64.07 26.87
C ARG A 246 26.33 -64.39 27.61
N ASP A 247 26.90 -63.43 28.31
CA ASP A 247 28.12 -63.63 29.09
C ASP A 247 27.87 -64.55 30.30
N ARG A 248 26.72 -64.39 30.98
CA ARG A 248 26.27 -65.34 32.01
C ARG A 248 26.09 -66.76 31.46
N HIS A 249 25.52 -66.90 30.26
CA HIS A 249 25.35 -68.20 29.62
C HIS A 249 26.69 -68.85 29.23
N ARG A 250 27.69 -68.07 28.81
CA ARG A 250 29.06 -68.57 28.59
C ARG A 250 29.76 -68.96 29.88
N ALA A 251 29.59 -68.21 30.97
CA ALA A 251 30.14 -68.54 32.28
C ALA A 251 29.56 -69.86 32.83
N LEU A 252 28.26 -70.09 32.63
CA LEU A 252 27.60 -71.37 32.95
C LEU A 252 28.13 -72.55 32.12
N LYS A 253 28.46 -72.34 30.84
CA LYS A 253 29.11 -73.37 30.03
C LYS A 253 30.58 -73.60 30.42
N GLY A 254 31.28 -72.57 30.89
CA GLY A 254 32.63 -72.67 31.43
C GLY A 254 32.67 -73.50 32.72
N THR A 255 31.75 -73.24 33.65
CA THR A 255 31.61 -74.01 34.90
C THR A 255 31.20 -75.46 34.64
N GLN A 256 30.28 -75.73 33.70
CA GLN A 256 29.95 -77.12 33.30
C GLN A 256 31.12 -77.88 32.64
N ARG A 257 32.07 -77.17 32.00
CA ARG A 257 33.31 -77.78 31.48
C ARG A 257 34.30 -78.05 32.61
N LEU A 258 34.37 -77.16 33.60
CA LEU A 258 35.21 -77.30 34.78
C LEU A 258 34.75 -78.47 35.68
N VAL A 259 33.44 -78.61 35.91
CA VAL A 259 32.84 -79.75 36.61
C VAL A 259 33.12 -81.08 35.89
N ARG A 260 33.12 -81.08 34.55
CA ARG A 260 33.51 -82.27 33.75
C ARG A 260 35.00 -82.57 33.79
N ALA A 261 35.85 -81.57 33.95
CA ALA A 261 37.30 -81.75 34.09
C ALA A 261 37.65 -82.29 35.48
N ILE A 262 37.01 -81.79 36.54
CA ILE A 262 37.18 -82.29 37.91
C ILE A 262 36.69 -83.74 38.03
N LYS A 263 35.56 -84.09 37.40
CA LYS A 263 35.07 -85.49 37.34
C LYS A 263 36.01 -86.45 36.59
N LYS A 264 37.01 -85.94 35.86
CA LYS A 264 37.99 -86.73 35.10
C LYS A 264 39.34 -86.85 35.82
N SER A 265 39.62 -86.04 36.85
CA SER A 265 40.85 -86.13 37.66
C SER A 265 40.71 -87.04 38.88
N ASP A 266 39.50 -87.27 39.38
CA ASP A 266 39.29 -87.96 40.66
C ASP A 266 38.67 -89.37 40.46
N ALA A 267 39.22 -90.13 39.52
CA ALA A 267 38.86 -91.52 39.27
C ALA A 267 40.03 -92.48 39.55
N VAL A 268 40.79 -92.25 40.62
CA VAL A 268 41.65 -93.26 41.24
C VAL A 268 41.64 -93.03 42.76
N TYR A 269 41.32 -94.11 43.49
CA TYR A 269 41.20 -94.27 44.94
C TYR A 269 39.79 -94.19 45.56
N PHE A 270 39.27 -95.41 45.73
CA PHE A 270 38.68 -95.97 46.94
C PHE A 270 37.19 -95.76 47.23
N ILE A 271 36.49 -96.88 47.02
CA ILE A 271 35.32 -97.38 47.72
C ILE A 271 35.63 -97.51 49.21
N ASP A 272 34.73 -97.00 50.04
CA ASP A 272 34.36 -97.41 51.42
C ASP A 272 33.69 -96.16 52.03
N LEU A 273 32.61 -96.16 52.79
CA LEU A 273 31.71 -97.16 53.33
C LEU A 273 30.67 -96.31 54.10
N PHE A 274 29.38 -96.68 54.01
CA PHE A 274 28.33 -96.45 55.01
C PHE A 274 27.57 -95.10 55.16
N MET A 275 26.25 -95.31 55.25
CA MET A 275 25.18 -94.59 55.97
C MET A 275 24.55 -93.34 55.34
N ASP A 276 23.31 -93.50 54.86
CA ASP A 276 22.00 -93.42 55.57
C ASP A 276 21.51 -91.97 55.50
N ALA A 277 20.56 -91.70 54.62
CA ALA A 277 19.12 -91.67 54.91
C ALA A 277 18.73 -90.46 55.78
N ASP A 278 17.66 -89.82 55.30
CA ASP A 278 16.80 -88.88 56.00
C ASP A 278 17.32 -87.45 56.20
N ASN A 279 16.93 -86.56 55.27
CA ASN A 279 15.87 -85.63 55.67
C ASN A 279 15.02 -85.19 54.48
N LEU A 280 13.75 -85.63 54.57
CA LEU A 280 12.60 -85.19 53.81
C LEU A 280 12.36 -83.68 53.93
N GLY A 281 11.74 -83.11 52.91
CA GLY A 281 11.20 -81.74 52.94
C GLY A 281 10.36 -81.41 51.71
N ILE A 282 9.31 -82.21 51.48
CA ILE A 282 8.16 -81.96 50.59
C ILE A 282 7.44 -80.68 51.11
N GLU A 283 7.01 -79.68 50.32
CA GLU A 283 5.71 -79.56 49.61
C GLU A 283 5.62 -78.22 48.83
N ILE A 284 5.26 -78.22 47.53
CA ILE A 284 3.93 -78.03 46.87
C ILE A 284 3.54 -76.56 46.61
N PHE A 285 3.35 -76.24 45.31
CA PHE A 285 2.25 -75.52 44.64
C PHE A 285 2.74 -75.20 43.20
N GLY A 286 2.15 -75.56 42.05
CA GLY A 286 0.96 -76.27 41.57
C GLY A 286 0.90 -76.03 40.02
N PRO A 287 0.26 -76.90 39.20
CA PRO A 287 0.19 -76.80 37.73
C PRO A 287 -1.04 -75.93 37.31
N GLU A 288 -1.47 -75.66 36.08
CA GLU A 288 -1.47 -76.33 34.78
C GLU A 288 -2.02 -75.36 33.70
N LYS A 289 -2.00 -75.79 32.43
CA LYS A 289 -2.54 -75.13 31.24
C LYS A 289 -4.07 -75.34 31.05
N THR A 290 -4.65 -74.51 30.18
CA THR A 290 -5.82 -74.72 29.27
C THR A 290 -7.23 -74.92 29.83
N ALA A 291 -8.11 -73.97 29.52
CA ALA A 291 -9.21 -74.12 28.55
C ALA A 291 -9.43 -72.79 27.82
#